data_AF-A0A349Y4S5-F1
#
_entry.id   AF-A0A349Y4S5-F1
#
_cell.length_a   1.000
_cell.length_b   1.000
_cell.length_c   1.000
_cell.angle_alpha   90.00
_cell.angle_beta   90.00
_cell.angle_gamma   90.00
#
_symmetry.space_group_name_H-M   'P 1'
#
loop_
_entity.id
_entity.type
_entity.pdbx_description
1 polymer ?
#
loop_
_entity_poly.entity_id
_entity_poly.type
_entity_poly.pdbx_seq_one_letter_code
_entity_poly.pdbx_strand_id
1 'polypeptide(L)'
;MWMCRSAMSANSASRTASKATRGVCRSAAASDPGRLTAATCLPCHGVTVMSSAIPPVAWSACLMLAALAPVAHGATRVATPVSPPAAPADAPERDPEALAALDRMGAALRALKQFSLTSDASTEIVLEDGQKVELDGVVTYKVRPPNQLFLELRSDRQLRQLFYDGKALSLYSPRLKYYAQVDGLNSTLGELVDDAAARYGIDMPLADMFLWGTDKAPKTAIRGALHIGGGTVDGEAIEQYAFKQDGVDWQLWVSKATALPKKLVITSLDDPALPQYRAHLRWDTRSAVPATAFQFTPPADAARIKLVPVAVVVTDAGQEN
;
A
#
# COMPACT_ATOMS: atom_id res chain seq x y z
N MET A 1 2.21 -3.61 -11.98
CA MET A 1 0.83 -3.05 -12.08
C MET A 1 -0.12 -3.58 -11.00
N TRP A 2 -0.07 -4.87 -10.62
CA TRP A 2 -0.94 -5.46 -9.58
C TRP A 2 -0.59 -5.02 -8.15
N MET A 3 0.68 -5.16 -7.74
CA MET A 3 1.18 -4.71 -6.44
C MET A 3 0.88 -3.25 -6.12
N CYS A 4 0.89 -2.38 -7.13
CA CYS A 4 0.56 -0.96 -6.94
C CYS A 4 -0.94 -0.71 -6.83
N ARG A 5 -1.80 -1.52 -7.48
CA ARG A 5 -3.26 -1.35 -7.43
C ARG A 5 -3.80 -1.57 -6.01
N SER A 6 -3.29 -2.59 -5.31
CA SER A 6 -3.59 -2.83 -3.89
C SER A 6 -3.21 -1.64 -2.98
N ALA A 7 -2.10 -0.96 -3.27
CA ALA A 7 -1.68 0.25 -2.55
C ALA A 7 -2.51 1.50 -2.95
N MET A 8 -2.93 1.60 -4.22
CA MET A 8 -3.67 2.74 -4.78
C MET A 8 -5.15 2.80 -4.41
N SER A 9 -5.81 1.66 -4.16
CA SER A 9 -7.25 1.61 -3.86
C SER A 9 -7.63 2.57 -2.71
N ALA A 10 -6.75 2.68 -1.70
CA ALA A 10 -6.91 3.60 -0.59
C ALA A 10 -6.83 5.09 -1.00
N ASN A 11 -6.08 5.44 -2.04
CA ASN A 11 -5.83 6.81 -2.49
C ASN A 11 -6.85 7.32 -3.54
N SER A 12 -7.46 6.41 -4.30
CA SER A 12 -8.52 6.73 -5.28
C SER A 12 -9.82 7.19 -4.60
N ALA A 13 -10.21 6.50 -3.52
CA ALA A 13 -11.45 6.78 -2.80
C ALA A 13 -11.45 8.17 -2.12
N SER A 14 -10.29 8.65 -1.64
CA SER A 14 -10.15 9.96 -1.00
C SER A 14 -10.29 11.13 -2.00
N ARG A 15 -9.68 11.02 -3.19
CA ARG A 15 -9.78 12.06 -4.24
C ARG A 15 -11.19 12.20 -4.80
N THR A 16 -11.93 11.09 -4.88
CA THR A 16 -13.31 11.10 -5.40
C THR A 16 -14.29 11.72 -4.38
N ALA A 17 -14.11 11.45 -3.09
CA ALA A 17 -14.92 12.05 -2.02
C ALA A 17 -14.70 13.57 -1.89
N SER A 18 -13.47 14.04 -2.05
CA SER A 18 -13.17 15.49 -2.01
C SER A 18 -13.86 16.27 -3.13
N LYS A 19 -13.86 15.74 -4.37
CA LYS A 19 -14.57 16.38 -5.49
C LYS A 19 -16.08 16.46 -5.28
N ALA A 20 -16.70 15.44 -4.67
CA ALA A 20 -18.13 15.44 -4.40
C ALA A 20 -18.55 16.48 -3.35
N THR A 21 -17.64 16.88 -2.46
CA THR A 21 -17.94 17.82 -1.36
C THR A 21 -17.80 19.29 -1.76
N ARG A 22 -17.22 19.61 -2.93
CA ARG A 22 -17.07 20.98 -3.44
C ARG A 22 -18.22 21.46 -4.34
N GLY A 23 -19.18 20.61 -4.67
CA GLY A 23 -20.41 20.99 -5.39
C GLY A 23 -21.60 20.91 -4.45
N VAL A 24 -22.37 22.00 -4.35
CA VAL A 24 -23.60 22.14 -3.55
C VAL A 24 -23.38 22.66 -2.11
N CYS A 25 -23.14 23.96 -2.02
CA CYS A 25 -23.69 24.79 -0.94
C CYS A 25 -23.83 26.24 -1.44
N ARG A 26 -24.93 26.53 -2.15
CA ARG A 26 -25.48 27.89 -2.27
C ARG A 26 -26.82 27.86 -1.57
N SER A 27 -26.87 28.39 -0.34
CA SER A 27 -28.13 28.74 0.32
C SER A 27 -28.12 30.25 0.53
N ALA A 28 -29.12 30.90 -0.08
CA ALA A 28 -29.42 32.30 0.10
C ALA A 28 -30.18 32.47 1.42
N ALA A 29 -29.74 33.43 2.23
CA ALA A 29 -30.39 33.83 3.47
C ALA A 29 -31.20 35.13 3.26
N ALA A 30 -32.44 35.15 3.74
CA ALA A 30 -33.26 36.32 4.05
C ALA A 30 -34.19 35.88 5.21
N SER A 31 -33.87 36.20 6.46
CA SER A 31 -34.22 37.41 7.23
C SER A 31 -35.67 37.41 7.76
N ASP A 32 -35.84 37.15 9.06
CA ASP A 32 -36.75 37.92 9.94
C ASP A 32 -36.39 37.69 11.44
N PRO A 33 -36.54 38.69 12.35
CA PRO A 33 -36.00 38.67 13.70
C PRO A 33 -37.09 38.41 14.77
N GLY A 34 -36.69 37.84 15.91
CA GLY A 34 -37.62 37.75 17.04
C GLY A 34 -37.07 37.09 18.31
N ARG A 35 -36.85 37.93 19.33
CA ARG A 35 -36.82 37.65 20.78
C ARG A 35 -35.62 36.93 21.40
N LEU A 36 -34.81 37.80 21.99
CA LEU A 36 -34.03 37.69 23.23
C LEU A 36 -34.61 36.72 24.28
N THR A 37 -33.75 35.84 24.80
CA THR A 37 -33.67 35.53 26.24
C THR A 37 -32.24 35.12 26.57
N ALA A 38 -31.76 35.68 27.69
CA ALA A 38 -30.39 35.62 28.17
C ALA A 38 -30.02 34.23 28.70
N ALA A 39 -28.79 33.80 28.42
CA ALA A 39 -28.11 32.75 29.16
C ALA A 39 -26.67 33.19 29.46
N THR A 40 -26.39 33.28 30.74
CA THR A 40 -25.21 33.81 31.40
C THR A 40 -23.98 32.93 31.13
N CYS A 41 -22.89 33.52 30.63
CA CYS A 41 -21.58 32.87 30.57
C CYS A 41 -20.87 32.97 31.93
N LEU A 42 -20.28 31.86 32.39
CA LEU A 42 -19.23 31.84 33.41
C LEU A 42 -17.85 31.57 32.76
N PRO A 43 -16.75 32.00 33.40
CA PRO A 43 -15.58 32.52 32.70
C PRO A 43 -14.49 31.48 32.37
N CYS A 44 -13.83 31.75 31.23
CA CYS A 44 -12.55 31.20 30.83
C CYS A 44 -11.48 31.41 31.90
N HIS A 45 -10.85 30.34 32.36
CA HIS A 45 -9.57 30.41 33.06
C HIS A 45 -8.45 30.40 32.01
N GLY A 46 -7.71 31.51 31.97
CA GLY A 46 -6.54 31.69 31.13
C GLY A 46 -5.39 30.81 31.59
N VAL A 47 -4.82 30.06 30.65
CA VAL A 47 -3.52 29.41 30.82
C VAL A 47 -2.48 30.37 30.24
N THR A 48 -1.62 30.86 31.13
CA THR A 48 -0.50 31.76 30.83
C THR A 48 0.61 30.96 30.15
N VAL A 49 0.96 31.32 28.92
CA VAL A 49 2.13 30.76 28.22
C VAL A 49 3.36 31.55 28.65
N MET A 50 4.25 30.91 29.40
CA MET A 50 5.53 31.44 29.83
C MET A 50 6.49 31.44 28.62
N SER A 51 6.79 32.63 28.10
CA SER A 51 7.74 32.86 27.03
C SER A 51 9.15 32.99 27.62
N SER A 52 10.03 32.02 27.37
CA SER A 52 11.45 32.08 27.75
C SER A 52 12.29 32.61 26.58
N ALA A 53 12.80 33.82 26.76
CA ALA A 53 13.75 34.47 25.87
C ALA A 53 15.17 33.88 26.03
N ILE A 54 15.82 33.59 24.91
CA ILE A 54 17.24 33.20 24.84
C ILE A 54 18.02 34.40 24.28
N PRO A 55 19.11 34.88 24.93
CA PRO A 55 19.91 35.99 24.42
C PRO A 55 20.92 35.55 23.36
N PRO A 56 21.30 36.43 22.41
CA PRO A 56 22.30 36.14 21.38
C PRO A 56 23.72 36.35 21.91
N VAL A 57 24.60 35.35 21.73
CA VAL A 57 26.04 35.50 21.92
C VAL A 57 26.65 35.94 20.60
N ALA A 58 27.02 37.21 20.55
CA ALA A 58 27.90 37.77 19.53
C ALA A 58 29.36 37.45 19.87
N TRP A 59 30.12 36.91 18.92
CA TRP A 59 31.57 37.04 18.96
C TRP A 59 32.11 37.55 17.63
N SER A 60 32.96 38.55 17.81
CA SER A 60 33.45 39.49 16.82
C SER A 60 34.55 38.91 15.94
N ALA A 61 34.68 39.57 14.79
CA ALA A 61 35.71 39.41 13.78
C ALA A 61 37.15 39.69 14.27
N CYS A 62 38.11 39.02 13.63
CA CYS A 62 39.51 39.46 13.46
C CYS A 62 39.97 38.94 12.08
N LEU A 63 39.99 39.81 11.06
CA LEU A 63 41.17 40.54 10.56
C LEU A 63 42.22 39.67 9.83
N MET A 64 42.13 39.73 8.51
CA MET A 64 43.20 39.95 7.52
C MET A 64 44.58 39.33 7.78
N LEU A 65 45.02 38.43 6.90
CA LEU A 65 46.43 38.36 6.53
C LEU A 65 46.63 38.34 5.01
N ALA A 66 47.68 39.06 4.63
CA ALA A 66 48.06 39.52 3.31
C ALA A 66 48.47 38.44 2.30
N ALA A 67 48.41 38.87 1.05
CA ALA A 67 48.85 38.23 -0.17
C ALA A 67 50.34 37.83 -0.19
N LEU A 68 50.66 36.82 -1.00
CA LEU A 68 51.88 36.73 -1.81
C LEU A 68 51.64 35.71 -2.93
N ALA A 69 51.54 36.20 -4.16
CA ALA A 69 51.48 35.41 -5.39
C ALA A 69 52.89 35.30 -6.00
N PRO A 70 53.34 34.11 -6.43
CA PRO A 70 54.43 33.99 -7.39
C PRO A 70 53.92 33.87 -8.83
N VAL A 71 54.63 34.57 -9.71
CA VAL A 71 54.48 34.62 -11.17
C VAL A 71 55.32 33.51 -11.83
N ALA A 72 54.86 33.06 -13.00
CA ALA A 72 55.53 32.20 -14.03
C ALA A 72 55.49 30.68 -13.76
N HIS A 73 55.08 29.81 -14.70
CA HIS A 73 55.38 29.79 -16.13
C HIS A 73 54.21 29.24 -16.95
N GLY A 74 53.91 29.88 -18.08
CA GLY A 74 52.95 29.37 -19.07
C GLY A 74 53.51 28.16 -19.80
N ALA A 75 53.09 26.97 -19.40
CA ALA A 75 53.17 25.78 -20.23
C ALA A 75 51.86 25.68 -21.01
N THR A 76 51.90 25.92 -22.32
CA THR A 76 50.84 25.57 -23.25
C THR A 76 50.71 24.04 -23.28
N ARG A 77 49.90 23.49 -22.37
CA ARG A 77 49.41 22.11 -22.51
C ARG A 77 48.36 22.13 -23.61
N VAL A 78 48.67 21.46 -24.72
CA VAL A 78 47.69 21.04 -25.71
C VAL A 78 46.58 20.31 -24.97
N ALA A 79 45.39 20.90 -24.95
CA ALA A 79 44.21 20.26 -24.38
C ALA A 79 43.86 19.06 -25.27
N THR A 80 44.19 17.86 -24.81
CA THR A 80 43.56 16.65 -25.31
C THR A 80 42.05 16.77 -25.05
N PRO A 81 41.18 16.48 -26.03
CA PRO A 81 39.75 16.45 -25.77
C PRO A 81 39.49 15.36 -24.72
N VAL A 82 39.12 15.78 -23.52
CA VAL A 82 38.57 14.88 -22.51
C VAL A 82 37.20 14.49 -23.04
N SER A 83 37.11 13.29 -23.63
CA SER A 83 35.82 12.64 -23.84
C SER A 83 35.09 12.62 -22.51
N PRO A 84 33.80 13.03 -22.45
CA PRO A 84 32.99 12.88 -21.24
C PRO A 84 33.07 11.42 -20.79
N PRO A 85 33.18 11.13 -19.48
CA PRO A 85 32.99 9.77 -19.01
C PRO A 85 31.61 9.32 -19.49
N ALA A 86 31.57 8.30 -20.35
CA ALA A 86 30.35 7.58 -20.62
C ALA A 86 29.89 7.05 -19.27
N ALA A 87 28.83 7.63 -18.71
CA ALA A 87 28.19 7.07 -17.55
C ALA A 87 27.77 5.65 -17.95
N PRO A 88 28.27 4.59 -17.30
CA PRO A 88 27.54 3.34 -17.37
C PRO A 88 26.21 3.64 -16.70
N ALA A 89 25.14 3.68 -17.48
CA ALA A 89 23.82 3.44 -16.95
C ALA A 89 23.83 1.97 -16.54
N ASP A 90 24.42 1.68 -15.37
CA ASP A 90 24.40 0.34 -14.79
C ASP A 90 22.93 -0.04 -14.67
N ALA A 91 22.51 -0.99 -15.50
CA ALA A 91 21.20 -1.59 -15.36
C ALA A 91 21.08 -2.06 -13.90
N PRO A 92 19.93 -1.82 -13.23
CA PRO A 92 19.82 -2.13 -11.82
C PRO A 92 20.22 -3.58 -11.57
N GLU A 93 21.11 -3.79 -10.59
CA GLU A 93 21.63 -5.12 -10.28
C GLU A 93 20.46 -6.08 -10.00
N ARG A 94 20.56 -7.29 -10.56
CA ARG A 94 19.58 -8.37 -10.37
C ARG A 94 20.28 -9.54 -9.72
N ASP A 95 20.39 -9.47 -8.40
CA ASP A 95 21.00 -10.51 -7.59
C ASP A 95 20.32 -11.89 -7.83
N PRO A 96 21.07 -12.91 -8.29
CA PRO A 96 20.53 -14.24 -8.50
C PRO A 96 19.90 -14.87 -7.26
N GLU A 97 20.42 -14.62 -6.06
CA GLU A 97 19.88 -15.20 -4.83
C GLU A 97 18.54 -14.53 -4.44
N ALA A 98 18.40 -13.23 -4.64
CA ALA A 98 17.12 -12.55 -4.45
C ALA A 98 16.03 -13.09 -5.39
N LEU A 99 16.38 -13.38 -6.64
CA LEU A 99 15.45 -14.01 -7.59
C LEU A 99 15.14 -15.46 -7.24
N ALA A 100 16.14 -16.23 -6.77
CA ALA A 100 15.93 -17.60 -6.31
C ALA A 100 15.07 -17.66 -5.04
N ALA A 101 15.17 -16.65 -4.16
CA ALA A 101 14.33 -16.52 -2.98
C ALA A 101 12.84 -16.36 -3.36
N LEU A 102 12.54 -15.59 -4.42
CA LEU A 102 11.17 -15.50 -4.95
C LEU A 102 10.65 -16.83 -5.46
N ASP A 103 11.49 -17.63 -6.14
CA ASP A 103 11.11 -18.96 -6.59
C ASP A 103 10.81 -19.89 -5.40
N ARG A 104 11.69 -19.91 -4.40
CA ARG A 104 11.52 -20.72 -3.18
C ARG A 104 10.25 -20.31 -2.43
N MET A 105 10.01 -19.00 -2.27
CA MET A 105 8.80 -18.49 -1.64
C MET A 105 7.55 -18.88 -2.44
N GLY A 106 7.56 -18.67 -3.76
CA GLY A 106 6.45 -19.05 -4.64
C GLY A 106 6.13 -20.53 -4.52
N ALA A 107 7.14 -21.40 -4.59
CA ALA A 107 6.98 -22.84 -4.40
C ALA A 107 6.39 -23.19 -3.03
N ALA A 108 6.89 -22.58 -1.95
CA ALA A 108 6.37 -22.78 -0.60
C ALA A 108 4.89 -22.39 -0.49
N LEU A 109 4.51 -21.23 -1.04
CA LEU A 109 3.12 -20.77 -1.08
C LEU A 109 2.21 -21.72 -1.86
N ARG A 110 2.67 -22.24 -3.00
CA ARG A 110 1.89 -23.19 -3.83
C ARG A 110 1.80 -24.58 -3.21
N ALA A 111 2.71 -24.94 -2.31
CA ALA A 111 2.68 -26.23 -1.60
C ALA A 111 1.63 -26.29 -0.48
N LEU A 112 1.19 -25.14 0.05
CA LEU A 112 0.23 -25.07 1.15
C LEU A 112 -1.13 -25.68 0.76
N LYS A 113 -1.62 -26.63 1.55
CA LYS A 113 -2.94 -27.26 1.36
C LYS A 113 -4.07 -26.52 2.06
N GLN A 114 -3.72 -25.79 3.11
CA GLN A 114 -4.57 -24.86 3.83
C GLN A 114 -3.67 -23.96 4.68
N PHE A 115 -4.17 -22.78 5.05
CA PHE A 115 -3.50 -21.95 6.05
C PHE A 115 -4.47 -20.88 6.58
N SER A 116 -4.11 -20.32 7.73
CA SER A 116 -4.58 -19.01 8.16
C SER A 116 -3.40 -18.03 8.16
N LEU A 117 -3.68 -16.78 7.84
CA LEU A 117 -2.72 -15.68 7.90
C LEU A 117 -3.40 -14.53 8.64
N THR A 118 -2.74 -13.98 9.64
CA THR A 118 -3.14 -12.70 10.23
C THR A 118 -2.04 -11.69 9.95
N SER A 119 -2.42 -10.49 9.52
CA SER A 119 -1.49 -9.42 9.25
C SER A 119 -1.92 -8.14 9.93
N ASP A 120 -0.99 -7.54 10.68
CA ASP A 120 -1.09 -6.14 11.08
C ASP A 120 -0.50 -5.31 9.93
N ALA A 121 -1.32 -4.43 9.36
CA ALA A 121 -0.97 -3.68 8.17
C ALA A 121 -1.29 -2.20 8.32
N SER A 122 -0.48 -1.37 7.67
CA SER A 122 -0.71 0.06 7.55
C SER A 122 -0.69 0.48 6.08
N THR A 123 -1.56 1.42 5.72
CA THR A 123 -1.61 2.03 4.39
C THR A 123 -1.52 3.53 4.52
N GLU A 124 -0.61 4.16 3.77
CA GLU A 124 -0.56 5.61 3.65
C GLU A 124 -1.47 6.09 2.51
N ILE A 125 -2.31 7.08 2.80
CA ILE A 125 -3.03 7.87 1.79
C ILE A 125 -2.40 9.25 1.68
N VAL A 126 -2.49 9.87 0.49
CA VAL A 126 -1.96 11.20 0.22
C VAL A 126 -3.13 12.17 0.07
N LEU A 127 -3.19 13.18 0.93
CA LEU A 127 -4.20 14.24 0.87
C LEU A 127 -3.91 15.23 -0.27
N GLU A 128 -4.87 16.11 -0.57
CA GLU A 128 -4.73 17.10 -1.66
C GLU A 128 -3.56 18.07 -1.48
N ASP A 129 -3.16 18.32 -0.23
CA ASP A 129 -2.02 19.17 0.14
C ASP A 129 -0.68 18.40 0.18
N GLY A 130 -0.68 17.12 -0.19
CA GLY A 130 0.49 16.25 -0.19
C GLY A 130 0.80 15.61 1.18
N GLN A 131 0.01 15.89 2.22
CA GLN A 131 0.20 15.24 3.51
C GLN A 131 -0.10 13.73 3.41
N LYS A 132 0.79 12.91 3.97
CA LYS A 132 0.54 11.48 4.14
C LYS A 132 -0.17 11.20 5.46
N VAL A 133 -1.21 10.38 5.39
CA VAL A 133 -1.94 9.87 6.56
C VAL A 133 -1.86 8.35 6.55
N GLU A 134 -1.32 7.78 7.62
CA GLU A 134 -1.26 6.33 7.81
C GLU A 134 -2.58 5.81 8.42
N LEU A 135 -3.06 4.69 7.89
CA LEU A 135 -4.28 4.02 8.31
C LEU A 135 -3.97 2.56 8.64
N ASP A 136 -4.15 2.19 9.90
CA ASP A 136 -3.90 0.84 10.39
C ASP A 136 -5.11 -0.08 10.23
N GLY A 137 -4.83 -1.37 10.09
CA GLY A 137 -5.83 -2.42 10.07
C GLY A 137 -5.23 -3.80 10.32
N VAL A 138 -6.12 -4.74 10.62
CA VAL A 138 -5.81 -6.16 10.73
C VAL A 138 -6.49 -6.90 9.59
N VAL A 139 -5.72 -7.66 8.84
CA VAL A 139 -6.18 -8.52 7.74
C VAL A 139 -6.09 -9.97 8.20
N THR A 140 -7.20 -10.69 8.17
CA THR A 140 -7.23 -12.13 8.48
C THR A 140 -7.67 -12.91 7.27
N TYR A 141 -6.84 -13.85 6.83
CA TYR A 141 -7.15 -14.84 5.82
C TYR A 141 -7.32 -16.21 6.43
N LYS A 142 -8.29 -16.97 5.93
CA LYS A 142 -8.33 -18.44 6.00
C LYS A 142 -8.46 -18.95 4.59
N VAL A 143 -7.66 -19.93 4.22
CA VAL A 143 -7.53 -20.35 2.83
C VAL A 143 -7.46 -21.85 2.74
N ARG A 144 -8.19 -22.41 1.78
CA ARG A 144 -7.99 -23.77 1.27
C ARG A 144 -7.93 -23.72 -0.25
N PRO A 145 -6.73 -23.83 -0.86
CA PRO A 145 -6.60 -23.90 -2.30
C PRO A 145 -7.36 -25.11 -2.89
N PRO A 146 -7.78 -25.06 -4.16
CA PRO A 146 -7.49 -23.99 -5.13
C PRO A 146 -8.48 -22.83 -5.12
N ASN A 147 -9.58 -22.89 -4.35
CA ASN A 147 -10.74 -22.02 -4.59
C ASN A 147 -11.58 -21.69 -3.34
N GLN A 148 -11.07 -21.83 -2.12
CA GLN A 148 -11.81 -21.44 -0.92
C GLN A 148 -11.06 -20.43 -0.08
N LEU A 149 -11.73 -19.34 0.27
CA LEU A 149 -11.13 -18.20 0.95
C LEU A 149 -12.14 -17.49 1.84
N PHE A 150 -11.68 -17.16 3.04
CA PHE A 150 -12.28 -16.14 3.90
C PHE A 150 -11.25 -15.05 4.12
N LEU A 151 -11.70 -13.80 4.03
CA LEU A 151 -10.93 -12.60 4.29
C LEU A 151 -11.73 -11.70 5.22
N GLU A 152 -11.12 -11.24 6.30
CA GLU A 152 -11.63 -10.14 7.11
C GLU A 152 -10.63 -8.99 7.12
N LEU A 153 -11.09 -7.80 6.76
CA LEU A 153 -10.38 -6.55 6.97
C LEU A 153 -11.06 -5.79 8.10
N ARG A 154 -10.33 -5.56 9.19
CA ARG A 154 -10.80 -4.83 10.36
C ARG A 154 -9.91 -3.63 10.65
N SER A 155 -10.49 -2.45 10.67
CA SER A 155 -9.87 -1.20 11.13
C SER A 155 -10.89 -0.39 11.93
N ASP A 156 -10.45 0.77 12.43
CA ASP A 156 -11.32 1.74 13.07
C ASP A 156 -12.40 2.26 12.12
N ARG A 157 -12.08 2.32 10.83
CA ARG A 157 -12.96 2.88 9.79
C ARG A 157 -13.81 1.83 9.10
N GLN A 158 -13.36 0.58 9.03
CA GLN A 158 -14.00 -0.45 8.23
C GLN A 158 -14.00 -1.82 8.92
N LEU A 159 -15.10 -2.55 8.73
CA LEU A 159 -15.14 -3.99 8.93
C LEU A 159 -15.78 -4.59 7.66
N ARG A 160 -15.00 -5.39 6.95
CA ARG A 160 -15.39 -6.06 5.71
C ARG A 160 -15.01 -7.52 5.80
N GLN A 161 -15.92 -8.38 5.40
CA GLN A 161 -15.70 -9.81 5.32
C GLN A 161 -16.01 -10.27 3.90
N LEU A 162 -15.12 -11.06 3.33
CA LEU A 162 -15.24 -11.64 2.01
C LEU A 162 -15.16 -13.16 2.14
N PHE A 163 -16.11 -13.84 1.54
CA PHE A 163 -16.25 -15.28 1.56
C PHE A 163 -16.28 -15.78 0.13
N TYR A 164 -15.51 -16.83 -0.15
CA TYR A 164 -15.53 -17.53 -1.41
C TYR A 164 -15.46 -19.03 -1.15
N ASP A 165 -16.48 -19.75 -1.60
CA ASP A 165 -16.62 -21.20 -1.41
C ASP A 165 -16.18 -22.01 -2.64
N GLY A 166 -15.72 -21.34 -3.69
CA GLY A 166 -15.38 -21.91 -4.99
C GLY A 166 -16.47 -21.75 -6.04
N LYS A 167 -17.65 -21.19 -5.69
CA LYS A 167 -18.78 -20.96 -6.59
C LYS A 167 -19.29 -19.53 -6.50
N ALA A 168 -19.47 -19.02 -5.28
CA ALA A 168 -20.02 -17.71 -5.01
C ALA A 168 -19.05 -16.86 -4.19
N LEU A 169 -18.88 -15.61 -4.61
CA LEU A 169 -18.17 -14.57 -3.87
C LEU A 169 -19.18 -13.71 -3.12
N SER A 170 -19.09 -13.68 -1.79
CA SER A 170 -19.92 -12.83 -0.94
C SER A 170 -19.06 -11.78 -0.24
N LEU A 171 -19.48 -10.52 -0.31
CA LEU A 171 -18.88 -9.40 0.41
C LEU A 171 -19.90 -8.87 1.41
N TYR A 172 -19.53 -8.87 2.69
CA TYR A 172 -20.38 -8.41 3.78
C TYR A 172 -19.71 -7.26 4.55
N SER A 173 -20.49 -6.25 4.90
CA SER A 173 -20.09 -5.22 5.85
C SER A 173 -20.91 -5.36 7.13
N PRO A 174 -20.36 -5.99 8.19
CA PRO A 174 -21.08 -6.14 9.45
C PRO A 174 -21.53 -4.82 10.07
N ARG A 175 -20.68 -3.78 10.02
CA ARG A 175 -20.99 -2.45 10.57
C ARG A 175 -22.16 -1.78 9.86
N LEU A 176 -22.29 -1.98 8.54
CA LEU A 176 -23.33 -1.33 7.73
C LEU A 176 -24.54 -2.23 7.48
N LYS A 177 -24.45 -3.52 7.84
CA LYS A 177 -25.49 -4.54 7.60
C LYS A 177 -25.90 -4.63 6.12
N TYR A 178 -24.93 -4.50 5.22
CA TYR A 178 -25.13 -4.73 3.79
C TYR A 178 -24.26 -5.88 3.32
N TYR A 179 -24.80 -6.69 2.41
CA TYR A 179 -24.03 -7.71 1.72
C TYR A 179 -24.30 -7.69 0.21
N ALA A 180 -23.31 -8.13 -0.56
CA ALA A 180 -23.46 -8.42 -1.96
C ALA A 180 -22.93 -9.83 -2.24
N GLN A 181 -23.48 -10.46 -3.27
CA GLN A 181 -23.09 -11.81 -3.66
C GLN A 181 -23.11 -11.95 -5.18
N VAL A 182 -22.05 -12.54 -5.71
CA VAL A 182 -21.85 -12.90 -7.11
C VAL A 182 -21.73 -14.41 -7.19
N ASP A 183 -22.61 -15.03 -7.95
CA ASP A 183 -22.67 -16.48 -8.12
C ASP A 183 -21.98 -16.90 -9.44
N GLY A 184 -21.64 -18.18 -9.57
CA GLY A 184 -21.19 -18.79 -10.83
C GLY A 184 -19.77 -18.46 -11.27
N LEU A 185 -18.92 -17.96 -10.36
CA LEU A 185 -17.52 -17.65 -10.68
C LEU A 185 -16.74 -18.92 -11.06
N ASN A 186 -16.80 -19.96 -10.21
CA ASN A 186 -16.08 -21.22 -10.40
C ASN A 186 -14.57 -21.06 -10.64
N SER A 187 -14.00 -19.93 -10.22
CA SER A 187 -12.62 -19.51 -10.39
C SER A 187 -11.71 -20.13 -9.32
N THR A 188 -10.46 -20.39 -9.68
CA THR A 188 -9.36 -20.55 -8.72
C THR A 188 -9.12 -19.26 -7.94
N LEU A 189 -8.36 -19.30 -6.84
CA LEU A 189 -8.04 -18.08 -6.07
C LEU A 189 -7.22 -17.06 -6.87
N GLY A 190 -6.36 -17.52 -7.79
CA GLY A 190 -5.61 -16.60 -8.66
C GLY A 190 -6.54 -15.87 -9.63
N GLU A 191 -7.46 -16.59 -10.27
CA GLU A 191 -8.48 -16.00 -11.15
C GLU A 191 -9.48 -15.13 -10.38
N LEU A 192 -9.84 -15.53 -9.15
CA LEU A 192 -10.73 -14.74 -8.29
C LEU A 192 -10.14 -13.37 -8.00
N VAL A 193 -8.84 -13.28 -7.72
CA VAL A 193 -8.14 -12.01 -7.50
C VAL A 193 -8.27 -11.11 -8.74
N ASP A 194 -8.02 -11.67 -9.93
CA ASP A 194 -8.20 -10.99 -11.22
C ASP A 194 -9.64 -10.49 -11.43
N ASP A 195 -10.62 -11.38 -11.28
CA ASP A 195 -12.04 -11.10 -11.51
C ASP A 195 -12.62 -10.12 -10.49
N ALA A 196 -12.27 -10.26 -9.21
CA ALA A 196 -12.76 -9.40 -8.12
C ALA A 196 -12.34 -7.94 -8.34
N ALA A 197 -11.06 -7.71 -8.69
CA ALA A 197 -10.56 -6.37 -8.95
C ALA A 197 -11.12 -5.81 -10.27
N ALA A 198 -10.99 -6.55 -11.37
CA ALA A 198 -11.33 -6.04 -12.70
C ALA A 198 -12.83 -5.84 -12.91
N ARG A 199 -13.66 -6.77 -12.42
CA ARG A 199 -15.10 -6.70 -12.63
C ARG A 199 -15.80 -5.93 -11.54
N TYR A 200 -15.37 -6.04 -10.29
CA TYR A 200 -16.14 -5.55 -9.15
C TYR A 200 -15.44 -4.44 -8.34
N GLY A 201 -14.20 -4.08 -8.69
CA GLY A 201 -13.42 -3.09 -7.96
C GLY A 201 -13.11 -3.53 -6.52
N ILE A 202 -13.08 -4.85 -6.28
CA ILE A 202 -12.79 -5.43 -4.97
C ILE A 202 -11.29 -5.74 -4.94
N ASP A 203 -10.53 -4.87 -4.27
CA ASP A 203 -9.12 -5.12 -4.00
C ASP A 203 -8.94 -5.92 -2.71
N MET A 204 -8.19 -7.02 -2.79
CA MET A 204 -7.88 -7.87 -1.65
C MET A 204 -6.46 -7.56 -1.15
N PRO A 205 -6.28 -7.09 0.09
CA PRO A 205 -4.94 -6.81 0.63
C PRO A 205 -4.06 -8.07 0.62
N LEU A 206 -2.79 -7.97 0.23
CA LEU A 206 -1.88 -9.14 0.14
C LEU A 206 -2.30 -10.21 -0.89
N ALA A 207 -3.15 -9.88 -1.87
CA ALA A 207 -3.57 -10.82 -2.91
C ALA A 207 -2.42 -11.39 -3.76
N ASP A 208 -1.29 -10.68 -3.87
CA ASP A 208 -0.11 -11.13 -4.61
C ASP A 208 0.42 -12.50 -4.13
N MET A 209 0.15 -12.87 -2.87
CA MET A 209 0.45 -14.18 -2.31
C MET A 209 -0.20 -15.35 -3.07
N PHE A 210 -1.32 -15.11 -3.75
CA PHE A 210 -1.97 -16.10 -4.61
C PHE A 210 -1.36 -16.18 -6.01
N LEU A 211 -0.58 -15.17 -6.41
CA LEU A 211 0.05 -15.02 -7.73
C LEU A 211 1.54 -15.39 -7.71
N TRP A 212 2.25 -15.19 -6.59
CA TRP A 212 3.66 -15.57 -6.47
C TRP A 212 3.86 -17.07 -6.70
N GLY A 213 4.84 -17.41 -7.55
CA GLY A 213 5.11 -18.77 -8.00
C GLY A 213 4.25 -19.23 -9.18
N THR A 214 3.47 -18.33 -9.80
CA THR A 214 2.74 -18.59 -11.06
C THR A 214 3.25 -17.68 -12.18
N ASP A 215 2.75 -17.90 -13.39
CA ASP A 215 2.99 -17.07 -14.57
C ASP A 215 2.43 -15.63 -14.43
N LYS A 216 1.52 -15.40 -13.48
CA LYS A 216 0.94 -14.08 -13.16
C LYS A 216 1.89 -13.16 -12.41
N ALA A 217 2.98 -13.68 -11.83
CA ALA A 217 4.02 -12.88 -11.17
C ALA A 217 5.41 -13.18 -11.76
N PRO A 218 5.65 -12.87 -13.04
CA PRO A 218 6.87 -13.26 -13.71
C PRO A 218 8.07 -12.43 -13.24
N LYS A 219 9.20 -13.11 -12.99
CA LYS A 219 10.46 -12.44 -12.62
C LYS A 219 10.99 -11.49 -13.70
N THR A 220 10.52 -11.59 -14.94
CA THR A 220 10.86 -10.64 -16.02
C THR A 220 10.38 -9.22 -15.75
N ALA A 221 9.36 -9.05 -14.88
CA ALA A 221 8.91 -7.74 -14.42
C ALA A 221 9.85 -7.10 -13.38
N ILE A 222 10.76 -7.87 -12.78
CA ILE A 222 11.73 -7.39 -11.78
C ILE A 222 12.87 -6.68 -12.52
N ARG A 223 12.99 -5.36 -12.31
CA ARG A 223 14.02 -4.49 -12.90
C ARG A 223 15.30 -4.47 -12.08
N GLY A 224 15.19 -4.58 -10.77
CA GLY A 224 16.32 -4.69 -9.83
C GLY A 224 15.96 -5.61 -8.67
N ALA A 225 16.95 -6.34 -8.16
CA ALA A 225 16.80 -7.27 -7.05
C ALA A 225 18.08 -7.27 -6.22
N LEU A 226 17.95 -7.11 -4.91
CA LEU A 226 19.06 -7.09 -3.97
C LEU A 226 18.79 -8.05 -2.81
N HIS A 227 19.78 -8.88 -2.48
CA HIS A 227 19.85 -9.55 -1.18
C HIS A 227 20.42 -8.58 -0.14
N ILE A 228 19.61 -8.21 0.85
CA ILE A 228 20.02 -7.26 1.90
C ILE A 228 20.78 -7.98 3.01
N GLY A 229 20.35 -9.20 3.35
CA GLY A 229 20.99 -10.04 4.37
C GLY A 229 20.03 -10.55 5.44
N GLY A 230 20.61 -11.27 6.40
CA GLY A 230 19.87 -11.94 7.47
C GLY A 230 19.40 -11.01 8.58
N GLY A 231 18.40 -11.46 9.34
CA GLY A 231 17.87 -10.73 10.49
C GLY A 231 16.83 -11.55 11.25
N THR A 232 16.04 -10.86 12.09
CA THR A 232 14.96 -11.49 12.87
C THR A 232 13.67 -10.68 12.80
N VAL A 233 12.53 -11.36 12.65
CA VAL A 233 11.18 -10.78 12.82
C VAL A 233 10.41 -11.66 13.79
N ASP A 234 9.88 -11.08 14.86
CA ASP A 234 9.17 -11.79 15.94
C ASP A 234 9.97 -12.97 16.53
N GLY A 235 11.30 -12.82 16.62
CA GLY A 235 12.22 -13.86 17.10
C GLY A 235 12.54 -14.97 16.08
N GLU A 236 11.98 -14.93 14.87
CA GLU A 236 12.24 -15.90 13.80
C GLU A 236 13.33 -15.39 12.84
N ALA A 237 14.27 -16.27 12.47
CA ALA A 237 15.33 -15.94 11.52
C ALA A 237 14.78 -15.74 10.10
N ILE A 238 15.16 -14.63 9.48
CA ILE A 238 14.74 -14.23 8.13
C ILE A 238 15.94 -13.90 7.24
N GLU A 239 15.69 -13.81 5.94
CA GLU A 239 16.52 -13.06 4.98
C GLU A 239 15.67 -11.92 4.40
N GLN A 240 16.27 -10.74 4.23
CA GLN A 240 15.62 -9.57 3.65
C GLN A 240 16.07 -9.36 2.20
N TYR A 241 15.11 -8.96 1.37
CA TYR A 241 15.32 -8.65 -0.04
C TYR A 241 14.65 -7.32 -0.40
N ALA A 242 15.19 -6.63 -1.39
CA ALA A 242 14.60 -5.44 -1.99
C ALA A 242 14.48 -5.62 -3.50
N PHE A 243 13.36 -5.17 -4.06
CA PHE A 243 13.01 -5.34 -5.46
C PHE A 243 12.49 -4.04 -6.04
N LYS A 244 12.79 -3.83 -7.32
CA LYS A 244 12.27 -2.73 -8.13
C LYS A 244 11.46 -3.28 -9.29
N GLN A 245 10.29 -2.69 -9.53
CA GLN A 245 9.43 -2.97 -10.67
C GLN A 245 8.81 -1.67 -11.17
N ASP A 246 8.23 -1.71 -12.37
CA ASP A 246 7.58 -0.53 -12.95
C ASP A 246 6.42 -0.08 -12.02
N GLY A 247 6.50 1.16 -11.54
CA GLY A 247 5.53 1.81 -10.63
C GLY A 247 5.69 1.48 -9.14
N VAL A 248 6.60 0.58 -8.75
CA VAL A 248 6.66 0.12 -7.35
C VAL A 248 8.06 -0.37 -6.94
N ASP A 249 8.49 0.08 -5.76
CA ASP A 249 9.62 -0.49 -5.04
C ASP A 249 9.10 -1.28 -3.84
N TRP A 250 9.62 -2.48 -3.59
CA TRP A 250 9.13 -3.31 -2.49
C TRP A 250 10.23 -4.10 -1.80
N GLN A 251 9.99 -4.40 -0.54
CA GLN A 251 10.90 -5.13 0.33
C GLN A 251 10.16 -6.31 0.95
N LEU A 252 10.90 -7.39 1.13
CA LEU A 252 10.36 -8.66 1.58
C LEU A 252 11.30 -9.27 2.62
N TRP A 253 10.73 -9.71 3.74
CA TRP A 253 11.43 -10.50 4.75
C TRP A 253 10.88 -11.92 4.68
N VAL A 254 11.73 -12.90 4.38
CA VAL A 254 11.33 -14.29 4.16
C VAL A 254 11.90 -15.16 5.27
N SER A 255 11.05 -15.99 5.88
CA SER A 255 11.45 -16.97 6.89
C SER A 255 12.47 -17.96 6.31
N LYS A 256 13.59 -18.17 7.03
CA LYS A 256 14.57 -19.20 6.66
C LYS A 256 14.07 -20.62 6.92
N ALA A 257 13.10 -20.77 7.82
CA ALA A 257 12.54 -22.07 8.20
C ALA A 257 11.43 -22.55 7.25
N THR A 258 10.63 -21.62 6.73
CA THR A 258 9.41 -21.95 5.96
C THR A 258 9.40 -21.41 4.54
N ALA A 259 10.33 -20.52 4.19
CA ALA A 259 10.31 -19.73 2.96
C ALA A 259 9.03 -18.89 2.76
N LEU A 260 8.22 -18.69 3.81
CA LEU A 260 7.04 -17.83 3.77
C LEU A 260 7.39 -16.38 4.11
N PRO A 261 6.69 -15.40 3.52
CA PRO A 261 6.94 -13.99 3.79
C PRO A 261 6.45 -13.60 5.18
N LYS A 262 7.30 -12.94 5.97
CA LYS A 262 7.03 -12.48 7.34
C LYS A 262 6.74 -10.99 7.41
N LYS A 263 7.26 -10.21 6.46
CA LYS A 263 6.99 -8.78 6.33
C LYS A 263 7.05 -8.38 4.87
N LEU A 264 6.21 -7.42 4.50
CA LEU A 264 6.15 -6.81 3.18
C LEU A 264 6.07 -5.30 3.35
N VAL A 265 6.88 -4.56 2.59
CA VAL A 265 6.75 -3.11 2.44
C VAL A 265 6.67 -2.81 0.96
N ILE A 266 5.66 -2.05 0.55
CA ILE A 266 5.44 -1.63 -0.83
C ILE A 266 5.46 -0.10 -0.83
N THR A 267 6.25 0.50 -1.70
CA THR A 267 6.30 1.94 -1.96
C THR A 267 5.79 2.18 -3.36
N SER A 268 4.66 2.90 -3.48
CA SER A 268 4.17 3.32 -4.79
C SER A 268 5.04 4.45 -5.33
N LEU A 269 5.42 4.35 -6.60
CA LEU A 269 6.17 5.38 -7.32
C LEU A 269 5.26 6.28 -8.17
N ASP A 270 3.95 6.00 -8.17
CA ASP A 270 2.97 6.70 -9.01
C ASP A 270 2.49 8.03 -8.40
N ASP A 271 2.83 8.28 -7.14
CA ASP A 271 2.60 9.54 -6.46
C ASP A 271 3.95 10.08 -5.94
N PRO A 272 4.27 11.37 -6.16
CA PRO A 272 5.54 11.95 -5.72
C PRO A 272 5.75 11.92 -4.19
N ALA A 273 4.68 11.76 -3.40
CA ALA A 273 4.78 11.59 -1.95
C ALA A 273 5.26 10.18 -1.53
N LEU A 274 5.36 9.24 -2.49
CA LEU A 274 5.81 7.87 -2.29
C LEU A 274 5.08 7.18 -1.12
N PRO A 275 3.75 7.05 -1.18
CA PRO A 275 2.98 6.41 -0.11
C PRO A 275 3.34 4.93 -0.01
N GLN A 276 3.29 4.42 1.22
CA GLN A 276 3.69 3.06 1.54
C GLN A 276 2.55 2.23 2.09
N TYR A 277 2.59 0.94 1.76
CA TYR A 277 1.84 -0.12 2.42
C TYR A 277 2.83 -1.00 3.19
N ARG A 278 2.54 -1.32 4.45
CA ARG A 278 3.36 -2.18 5.30
C ARG A 278 2.49 -3.30 5.83
N ALA A 279 3.02 -4.51 5.88
CA ALA A 279 2.33 -5.66 6.44
C ALA A 279 3.32 -6.53 7.21
N HIS A 280 2.97 -6.86 8.45
CA HIS A 280 3.61 -7.88 9.27
C HIS A 280 2.75 -9.15 9.23
N LEU A 281 3.32 -10.30 8.90
CA LEU A 281 2.57 -11.52 8.53
C LEU A 281 2.83 -12.65 9.53
N ARG A 282 1.74 -13.16 10.12
CA ARG A 282 1.74 -14.29 11.06
C ARG A 282 0.96 -15.46 10.47
N TRP A 283 1.65 -16.55 10.22
CA TRP A 283 1.14 -17.73 9.52
C TRP A 283 0.78 -18.85 10.48
N ASP A 284 -0.34 -19.51 10.22
CA ASP A 284 -0.69 -20.80 10.79
C ASP A 284 -0.98 -21.78 9.65
N THR A 285 -0.04 -22.70 9.41
CA THR A 285 -0.11 -23.72 8.37
C THR A 285 -0.45 -25.11 8.94
N ARG A 286 -0.65 -25.21 10.26
CA ARG A 286 -0.83 -26.49 10.96
C ARG A 286 -2.27 -26.70 11.41
N SER A 287 -2.94 -25.64 11.86
CA SER A 287 -4.31 -25.75 12.34
C SER A 287 -5.29 -26.05 11.21
N ALA A 288 -6.29 -26.86 11.52
CA ALA A 288 -7.38 -27.17 10.60
C ALA A 288 -8.26 -25.93 10.37
N VAL A 289 -8.49 -25.59 9.09
CA VAL A 289 -9.50 -24.60 8.72
C VAL A 289 -10.82 -25.33 8.52
N PRO A 290 -11.89 -25.03 9.27
CA PRO A 290 -13.16 -25.73 9.11
C PRO A 290 -13.83 -25.33 7.78
N ALA A 291 -14.53 -26.27 7.14
CA ALA A 291 -15.21 -26.01 5.86
C ALA A 291 -16.32 -24.94 5.95
N THR A 292 -16.86 -24.70 7.14
CA THR A 292 -17.83 -23.64 7.41
C THR A 292 -17.21 -22.25 7.36
N ALA A 293 -15.89 -22.10 7.44
CA ALA A 293 -15.23 -20.80 7.40
C ALA A 293 -15.43 -20.05 6.09
N PHE A 294 -15.71 -20.77 4.99
CA PHE A 294 -15.83 -20.22 3.64
C PHE A 294 -17.27 -19.95 3.23
N GLN A 295 -18.24 -20.37 4.05
CA GLN A 295 -19.66 -20.27 3.74
C GLN A 295 -20.19 -18.94 4.27
N PHE A 296 -20.94 -18.24 3.42
CA PHE A 296 -21.67 -17.05 3.83
C PHE A 296 -23.16 -17.37 3.95
N THR A 297 -23.72 -17.07 5.12
CA THR A 297 -25.18 -17.02 5.32
C THR A 297 -25.51 -15.59 5.72
N PRO A 298 -26.32 -14.86 4.93
CA PRO A 298 -26.64 -13.48 5.24
C PRO A 298 -27.36 -13.42 6.60
N PRO A 299 -26.90 -12.55 7.53
CA PRO A 299 -27.63 -12.31 8.76
C PRO A 299 -29.03 -11.78 8.50
N ALA A 300 -29.99 -12.09 9.38
CA ALA A 300 -31.39 -11.72 9.19
C ALA A 300 -31.62 -10.20 9.09
N ASP A 301 -30.72 -9.40 9.67
CA ASP A 301 -30.76 -7.94 9.66
C ASP A 301 -29.89 -7.31 8.55
N ALA A 302 -29.31 -8.12 7.66
CA ALA A 302 -28.49 -7.64 6.55
C ALA A 302 -29.30 -7.47 5.27
N ALA A 303 -29.18 -6.30 4.63
CA ALA A 303 -29.81 -6.00 3.35
C ALA A 303 -28.89 -6.36 2.17
N ARG A 304 -29.45 -7.01 1.14
CA ARG A 304 -28.72 -7.31 -0.09
C ARG A 304 -28.59 -6.07 -0.96
N ILE A 305 -27.38 -5.78 -1.43
CA ILE A 305 -27.09 -4.81 -2.48
C ILE A 305 -26.52 -5.52 -3.70
N LYS A 306 -26.57 -4.86 -4.86
CA LYS A 306 -25.97 -5.36 -6.10
C LYS A 306 -24.53 -4.86 -6.21
N LEU A 307 -23.60 -5.75 -6.52
CA LEU A 307 -22.30 -5.36 -7.05
C LEU A 307 -22.50 -4.92 -8.50
N VAL A 308 -22.21 -3.65 -8.78
CA VAL A 308 -22.25 -3.12 -10.14
C VAL A 308 -20.87 -3.33 -10.75
N PRO A 309 -20.77 -3.96 -11.93
CA PRO A 309 -19.49 -4.11 -12.59
C PRO A 309 -18.82 -2.75 -12.83
N VAL A 310 -17.52 -2.66 -12.61
CA VAL A 310 -16.75 -1.46 -12.94
C VAL A 310 -16.77 -1.29 -14.46
N ALA A 311 -17.29 -0.15 -14.93
CA ALA A 311 -17.19 0.19 -16.34
C ALA A 311 -15.72 0.43 -16.68
N VAL A 312 -15.12 -0.48 -17.47
CA VAL A 312 -13.80 -0.25 -18.06
C VAL A 312 -14.00 0.82 -19.12
N VAL A 313 -13.65 2.07 -18.80
CA VAL A 313 -13.58 3.12 -19.81
C VAL A 313 -12.37 2.80 -20.68
N VAL A 314 -12.62 2.14 -21.81
CA VAL A 314 -11.64 2.08 -22.89
C VAL A 314 -11.58 3.49 -23.46
N THR A 315 -10.56 4.26 -23.07
CA THR A 315 -10.15 5.41 -23.85
C THR A 315 -9.62 4.87 -25.16
N ASP A 316 -10.50 4.78 -26.16
CA ASP A 316 -10.07 4.77 -27.56
C ASP A 316 -9.26 6.05 -27.75
N ALA A 317 -7.95 5.88 -27.91
CA ALA A 317 -7.10 6.92 -28.47
C ALA A 317 -7.60 7.12 -29.90
N GLY A 318 -8.53 8.06 -30.06
CA GLY A 318 -9.06 8.48 -31.33
C GLY A 318 -7.91 8.86 -32.24
N GLN A 319 -7.88 8.21 -33.41
CA GLN A 319 -7.20 8.72 -34.58
C GLN A 319 -7.68 10.15 -34.82
N GLU A 320 -6.75 11.10 -34.85
CA GLU A 320 -6.96 12.38 -35.49
C GLU A 320 -6.07 12.43 -36.74
N ASN A 321 -6.67 13.01 -37.77
CA ASN A 321 -6.48 12.82 -39.20
C ASN A 321 -5.22 13.50 -39.75
#